data_AF-X0SGW7-F1
#
_entry.id   AF-X0SGW7-F1
#
_cell.length_a   1.000
_cell.length_b   1.000
_cell.length_c   1.000
_cell.angle_alpha   90.00
_cell.angle_beta   90.00
_cell.angle_gamma   90.00
#
_symmetry.space_group_name_H-M   'P 1'
#
loop_
_entity.id
_entity.type
_entity.pdbx_description
1 polymer ?
#
loop_
_entity_poly.entity_id
_entity_poly.type
_entity_poly.pdbx_seq_one_letter_code
_entity_poly.pdbx_strand_id
1 'polypeptide(L)' 'DAICHDFQAVLLEDCSATFSKQVHEQTLDSYRRNALYPLLRVAKSTDLIDELLER' A
#
# COMPACT_ATOMS: atom_id res chain seq x y z
N ASP A 1 -0.77 12.81 -0.87
CA ASP A 1 -1.76 13.57 -0.08
C ASP A 1 -1.87 13.07 1.33
N ALA A 2 -2.30 11.83 1.57
CA ALA A 2 -2.46 11.28 2.93
C ALA A 2 -1.28 11.59 3.87
N ILE A 3 -0.04 11.30 3.44
CA ILE A 3 1.18 11.56 4.23
C ILE A 3 1.40 13.06 4.50
N CYS A 4 1.11 13.92 3.53
CA CYS A 4 1.25 15.38 3.69
C CYS A 4 0.20 15.98 4.63
N HIS A 5 -0.83 15.20 4.99
CA HIS A 5 -1.91 15.57 5.90
C HIS A 5 -1.91 14.69 7.16
N ASP A 6 -0.74 14.18 7.56
CA ASP A 6 -0.51 13.41 8.80
C ASP A 6 -1.32 12.11 8.93
N PHE A 7 -1.78 11.53 7.82
CA PHE A 7 -2.39 10.20 7.80
C PHE A 7 -1.35 9.12 7.49
N GLN A 8 -1.43 8.00 8.20
CA GLN A 8 -0.82 6.75 7.74
C GLN A 8 -1.64 6.16 6.58
N ALA A 9 -0.96 5.67 5.53
CA ALA A 9 -1.59 5.14 4.33
C ALA A 9 -1.05 3.75 3.98
N VAL A 10 -1.98 2.85 3.64
CA VAL A 10 -1.67 1.49 3.16
C VAL A 10 -2.29 1.33 1.77
N LEU A 11 -1.45 1.03 0.78
CA LEU A 11 -1.89 0.71 -0.58
C LEU A 11 -2.15 -0.79 -0.68
N LEU A 12 -3.40 -1.18 -0.92
CA LEU A 12 -3.79 -2.58 -1.08
C LEU A 12 -3.58 -3.05 -2.52
N GLU A 13 -2.60 -3.92 -2.73
CA GLU A 13 -2.20 -4.36 -4.08
C GLU A 13 -3.21 -5.27 -4.78
N ASP A 14 -4.01 -5.99 -3.98
CA ASP A 14 -5.04 -6.93 -4.39
C ASP A 14 -6.44 -6.31 -4.44
N CYS A 15 -6.59 -5.07 -3.96
CA CYS A 15 -7.83 -4.28 -3.99
C CYS A 15 -7.72 -3.02 -4.86
N SER A 16 -6.73 -2.97 -5.74
CA SER A 16 -6.54 -1.89 -6.71
C SER A 16 -6.25 -2.46 -8.10
N ALA A 17 -6.53 -1.68 -9.14
CA ALA A 17 -6.33 -2.10 -10.52
C ALA A 17 -5.95 -0.92 -11.41
N THR A 18 -5.30 -1.22 -12.52
CA THR A 18 -5.04 -0.28 -13.62
C THR A 18 -5.32 -0.97 -14.96
N PHE A 19 -5.24 -0.24 -16.07
CA PHE A 19 -5.53 -0.79 -17.40
C PHE A 19 -4.55 -1.90 -17.86
N SER A 20 -3.38 -2.03 -17.23
CA SER A 20 -2.36 -3.03 -17.58
C SER A 20 -1.66 -3.57 -16.33
N LYS A 21 -1.45 -4.90 -16.29
CA LYS A 21 -0.70 -5.55 -15.22
C LYS A 21 0.71 -4.97 -15.05
N GLN A 22 1.38 -4.65 -16.14
CA GLN A 22 2.72 -4.06 -16.11
C GLN A 22 2.71 -2.69 -15.40
N VAL A 23 1.73 -1.84 -15.72
CA VAL A 23 1.61 -0.51 -15.11
C VAL A 23 1.24 -0.62 -13.63
N HIS A 24 0.37 -1.57 -13.28
CA HIS A 24 0.03 -1.88 -11.89
C HIS A 24 1.28 -2.23 -11.06
N GLU A 25 2.06 -3.20 -11.53
CA GLU A 25 3.27 -3.67 -10.84
C GLU A 25 4.34 -2.57 -10.73
N GLN A 26 4.61 -1.85 -11.81
CA GLN A 26 5.59 -0.74 -11.81
C GLN A 26 5.19 0.39 -10.85
N THR A 27 3.90 0.70 -10.78
CA THR A 27 3.38 1.72 -9.86
C THR A 27 3.57 1.27 -8.42
N LEU A 28 3.15 0.05 -8.07
CA LEU A 28 3.30 -0.49 -6.72
C LEU A 28 4.77 -0.63 -6.30
N ASP A 29 5.67 -1.02 -7.21
CA ASP A 29 7.11 -1.15 -6.92
C ASP A 29 7.76 0.16 -6.50
N SER A 30 7.25 1.29 -7.00
CA SER A 30 7.69 2.62 -6.57
C SER A 30 7.33 2.91 -5.10
N TYR A 31 6.27 2.29 -4.59
CA TYR A 31 5.81 2.42 -3.21
C TYR A 31 6.27 1.27 -2.30
N ARG A 32 6.67 0.11 -2.81
CA ARG A 32 7.20 -1.01 -1.99
C ARG A 32 8.55 -0.67 -1.34
N ARG A 33 9.40 0.09 -2.04
CA ARG A 33 10.75 0.47 -1.58
C ARG A 33 10.81 1.95 -1.28
N ASN A 34 10.31 2.34 -0.12
CA ASN A 34 10.32 3.72 0.33
C ASN A 34 10.87 3.80 1.77
N ALA A 35 11.42 4.96 2.17
CA ALA A 35 11.97 5.19 3.51
C ALA A 35 10.90 5.60 4.55
N LEU A 36 9.62 5.63 4.16
CA LEU A 36 8.48 6.09 4.96
C LEU A 36 7.77 4.93 5.68
N TYR A 37 8.31 3.71 5.68
CA TYR A 37 7.74 2.63 6.49
C TYR A 37 7.78 3.00 7.99
N PRO A 38 6.68 2.83 8.76
CA PRO A 38 5.41 2.19 8.40
C PRO A 38 4.31 3.16 7.91
N LEU A 39 4.57 4.46 7.81
CA LEU A 39 3.60 5.50 7.46
C LEU A 39 3.03 5.34 6.04
N LEU A 40 3.83 4.89 5.08
CA LEU A 40 3.39 4.54 3.73
C LEU A 40 3.93 3.18 3.33
N ARG A 41 3.05 2.23 3.03
CA ARG A 41 3.44 0.89 2.58
C ARG A 41 2.44 0.29 1.60
N VAL A 42 2.89 -0.72 0.87
CA VAL A 42 2.05 -1.62 0.07
C VAL A 42 1.83 -2.89 0.88
N ALA A 43 0.61 -3.41 0.90
CA ALA A 43 0.25 -4.65 1.58
C ALA A 43 -0.88 -5.38 0.82
N LYS A 44 -1.12 -6.65 1.14
CA LYS A 44 -2.35 -7.33 0.75
C LYS A 44 -3.47 -7.01 1.73
N SER A 45 -4.70 -7.14 1.27
CA SER A 45 -5.88 -6.98 2.13
C SER A 45 -5.87 -7.94 3.32
N THR A 46 -5.41 -9.19 3.11
CA THR A 46 -5.27 -10.20 4.16
C THR A 46 -4.28 -9.75 5.24
N ASP A 47 -3.09 -9.29 4.84
CA ASP A 47 -2.05 -8.86 5.79
C ASP A 47 -2.54 -7.67 6.63
N LEU A 48 -3.26 -6.73 6.01
CA LEU A 48 -3.86 -5.61 6.74
C LEU A 48 -4.96 -6.05 7.70
N ILE A 49 -5.80 -7.00 7.31
CA ILE A 49 -6.87 -7.54 8.18
C ILE A 49 -6.26 -8.23 9.39
N ASP A 50 -5.27 -9.09 9.20
CA ASP A 50 -4.57 -9.78 10.27
C ASP A 50 -3.96 -8.76 11.25
N GLU A 51 -3.27 -7.73 10.75
CA GLU A 51 -2.72 -6.65 11.57
C GLU A 51 -3.77 -5.83 12.35
N LEU A 52 -4.99 -5.70 11.84
CA LEU A 52 -6.06 -4.92 12.48
C LEU A 52 -6.87 -5.75 13.49
N LEU A 53 -7.05 -7.04 13.23
CA LEU A 53 -7.88 -7.95 14.05
C LEU A 53 -7.08 -8.69 15.12
N GLU A 54 -5.78 -8.87 14.96
CA GLU A 54 -4.90 -9.46 15.99
C GLU A 54 -4.42 -8.43 17.04
N ARG A 55 -5.03 -7.25 17.08
CA ARG A 55 -4.77 -6.19 18.07
C ARG A 55 -5.75 -6.21 19.25
#